data_AF-A0ABD0N298-F1
#
_entry.id   AF-A0ABD0N298-F1
#
_cell.length_a   1.000
_cell.length_b   1.000
_cell.length_c   1.000
_cell.angle_alpha   90.00
_cell.angle_beta   90.00
_cell.angle_gamma   90.00
#
_symmetry.space_group_name_H-M   'P 1'
#
loop_
_entity.id
_entity.type
_entity.pdbx_description
1 polymer ?
#
loop_
_entity_poly.entity_id
_entity_poly.type
_entity_poly.pdbx_seq_one_letter_code
_entity_poly.pdbx_strand_id
1 'polypeptide(L)'
;HHQLSIMSMFSTGILVLTSPLHILPLRIAPVLTSAAQVVERTLYVHLHPGLNLGTGGQVRPVYIPPVVDLCTLISRLYSNAADICGHLDVRVLLSNIRAQPAPLSGSNGPFPTPQMLSHSPEVVLTDFPIQDSGQSSLVTQCLQKYAGHCYVCNPSLSSVLLYPRLKEVKEDDDRGERDVQLKPLETFSDVVVGGTFDRLHGAHKTLLNISCLMANRRFVIGVCDQELLK
;
A
#
# COMPACT_ATOMS: atom_id res chain seq x y z
N HIS A 1 26.79 -3.95 25.32
CA HIS A 1 25.66 -4.43 24.49
C HIS A 1 24.35 -3.92 25.05
N HIS A 2 23.98 -2.67 24.75
CA HIS A 2 22.64 -2.16 25.02
C HIS A 2 22.02 -1.84 23.67
N GLN A 3 21.21 -2.77 23.18
CA GLN A 3 20.32 -2.54 22.05
C GLN A 3 19.15 -1.75 22.64
N LEU A 4 19.18 -0.42 22.52
CA LEU A 4 17.99 0.38 22.73
C LEU A 4 16.95 -0.12 21.73
N SER A 5 15.96 -0.86 22.23
CA SER A 5 14.71 -1.06 21.51
C SER A 5 14.12 0.33 21.31
N ILE A 6 14.21 0.84 20.07
CA ILE A 6 13.44 2.01 19.67
C ILE A 6 11.99 1.55 19.76
N MET A 7 11.30 1.96 20.83
CA MET A 7 9.89 1.66 21.00
C MET A 7 9.15 2.27 19.81
N SER A 8 8.45 1.43 19.06
CA SER A 8 7.50 1.88 18.05
C SER A 8 6.45 2.75 18.72
N MET A 9 6.12 3.86 18.08
CA MET A 9 5.32 4.93 18.70
C MET A 9 3.82 4.73 18.50
N PHE A 10 3.42 3.94 17.51
CA PHE A 10 2.02 3.73 17.12
C PHE A 10 1.69 2.25 16.97
N SER A 11 0.50 1.84 17.39
CA SER A 11 0.07 0.45 17.25
C SER A 11 -0.27 0.12 15.79
N THR A 12 -0.99 1.02 15.12
CA THR A 12 -1.51 0.84 13.75
C THR A 12 -1.16 2.02 12.87
N GLY A 13 -0.61 1.75 11.68
CA GLY A 13 -0.32 2.78 10.69
C GLY A 13 -0.82 2.44 9.29
N ILE A 14 -0.99 3.47 8.45
CA ILE A 14 -1.14 3.32 7.00
C ILE A 14 0.09 3.89 6.31
N LEU A 15 0.78 3.07 5.52
CA LEU A 15 1.79 3.50 4.58
C LEU A 15 1.17 3.77 3.21
N VAL A 16 1.16 5.03 2.79
CA VAL A 16 0.75 5.45 1.44
C VAL A 16 1.99 5.49 0.55
N LEU A 17 2.09 4.53 -0.36
CA LEU A 17 3.16 4.46 -1.36
C LEU A 17 2.81 5.35 -2.56
N THR A 18 3.58 6.41 -2.72
CA THR A 18 3.37 7.52 -3.65
C THR A 18 4.42 7.60 -4.75
N SER A 19 5.60 6.97 -4.58
CA SER A 19 6.60 6.94 -5.65
C SER A 19 6.04 6.33 -6.92
N PRO A 20 6.54 6.72 -8.11
CA PRO A 20 6.14 6.09 -9.36
C PRO A 20 6.29 4.56 -9.31
N LEU A 21 5.40 3.84 -9.99
CA LEU A 21 5.30 2.39 -9.88
C LEU A 21 6.61 1.66 -10.23
N HIS A 22 7.38 2.18 -11.19
CA HIS A 22 8.67 1.62 -11.58
C HIS A 22 9.79 1.84 -10.53
N ILE A 23 9.65 2.83 -9.63
CA ILE A 23 10.61 3.12 -8.56
C ILE A 23 10.31 2.31 -7.29
N LEU A 24 9.03 2.03 -7.02
CA LEU A 24 8.59 1.35 -5.79
C LEU A 24 9.31 0.02 -5.49
N PRO A 25 9.62 -0.86 -6.47
CA PRO A 25 10.36 -2.09 -6.19
C PRO A 25 11.74 -1.88 -5.55
N LEU A 26 12.39 -0.73 -5.80
CA LEU A 26 13.67 -0.36 -5.20
C LEU A 26 13.49 0.26 -3.80
N ARG A 27 12.29 0.76 -3.48
CA ARG A 27 11.98 1.47 -2.23
C ARG A 27 11.29 0.60 -1.18
N ILE A 28 10.68 -0.53 -1.54
CA ILE A 28 9.94 -1.38 -0.59
C ILE A 28 10.77 -1.69 0.66
N ALA A 29 11.98 -2.25 0.48
CA ALA A 29 12.80 -2.68 1.60
C ALA A 29 13.13 -1.53 2.57
N PRO A 30 13.75 -0.41 2.15
CA PRO A 30 14.07 0.69 3.06
C PRO A 30 12.83 1.35 3.65
N VAL A 31 11.72 1.44 2.89
CA VAL A 31 10.46 2.02 3.40
C VAL A 31 9.84 1.13 4.48
N LEU A 32 9.81 -0.19 4.30
CA LEU A 32 9.32 -1.13 5.31
C LEU A 32 10.20 -1.12 6.57
N THR A 33 11.52 -1.06 6.43
CA THR A 33 12.44 -0.91 7.56
C THR A 33 12.11 0.32 8.40
N SER A 34 11.93 1.48 7.75
CA SER A 34 11.59 2.72 8.46
C SER A 34 10.18 2.68 9.06
N ALA A 35 9.19 2.12 8.35
CA ALA A 35 7.83 1.99 8.86
C ALA A 35 7.76 1.09 10.10
N ALA A 36 8.58 0.03 10.15
CA ALA A 36 8.66 -0.90 11.28
C ALA A 36 9.29 -0.29 12.55
N GLN A 37 9.97 0.85 12.43
CA GLN A 37 10.44 1.61 13.60
C GLN A 37 9.33 2.49 14.20
N VAL A 38 8.27 2.74 13.44
CA VAL A 38 7.20 3.68 13.80
C VAL A 38 5.93 2.93 14.24
N VAL A 39 5.65 1.79 13.61
CA VAL A 39 4.44 0.99 13.81
C VAL A 39 4.78 -0.32 14.54
N GLU A 40 3.95 -0.74 15.48
CA GLU A 40 4.19 -1.93 16.32
C GLU A 40 3.44 -3.18 15.86
N ARG A 41 2.17 -3.06 15.44
CA ARG A 41 1.28 -4.21 15.23
C ARG A 41 0.80 -4.36 13.80
N THR A 42 0.07 -3.36 13.28
CA THR A 42 -0.60 -3.49 11.98
C THR A 42 -0.18 -2.38 11.05
N LEU A 43 0.36 -2.76 9.89
CA LEU A 43 0.74 -1.82 8.83
C LEU A 43 -0.14 -2.06 7.61
N TYR A 44 -1.09 -1.16 7.40
CA TYR A 44 -1.83 -1.10 6.16
C TYR A 44 -0.97 -0.47 5.08
N VAL A 45 -0.99 -1.00 3.85
CA VAL A 45 -0.28 -0.42 2.71
C VAL A 45 -1.30 -0.01 1.66
N HIS A 46 -1.36 1.29 1.38
CA HIS A 46 -2.19 1.88 0.34
C HIS A 46 -1.32 2.27 -0.86
N LEU A 47 -1.64 1.77 -2.05
CA LEU A 47 -0.90 2.05 -3.28
C LEU A 47 -1.53 3.23 -4.02
N HIS A 48 -0.79 4.32 -4.17
CA HIS A 48 -1.16 5.44 -5.05
C HIS A 48 0.09 5.99 -5.76
N PRO A 49 0.73 5.19 -6.64
CA PRO A 49 1.91 5.61 -7.37
C PRO A 49 1.65 6.89 -8.18
N GLY A 50 2.57 7.85 -8.07
CA GLY A 50 2.47 9.15 -8.74
C GLY A 50 1.67 10.22 -7.98
N LEU A 51 1.17 9.91 -6.77
CA LEU A 51 0.47 10.89 -5.94
C LEU A 51 1.38 12.09 -5.62
N ASN A 52 0.97 13.28 -6.05
CA ASN A 52 1.69 14.52 -5.76
C ASN A 52 1.12 15.21 -4.51
N LEU A 53 1.93 15.34 -3.47
CA LEU A 53 1.56 15.98 -2.19
C LEU A 53 2.17 17.38 -2.04
N GLY A 54 3.07 17.80 -2.95
CA GLY A 54 3.87 19.03 -2.83
C GLY A 54 3.20 20.29 -3.38
N THR A 55 2.16 20.17 -4.20
CA THR A 55 1.56 21.31 -4.92
C THR A 55 0.44 22.03 -4.15
N GLY A 56 0.13 21.62 -2.92
CA GLY A 56 -0.88 22.26 -2.05
C GLY A 56 -2.32 22.24 -2.57
N GLY A 57 -2.56 21.62 -3.73
CA GLY A 57 -3.89 21.39 -4.29
C GLY A 57 -4.71 20.39 -3.46
N GLN A 58 -6.02 20.34 -3.73
CA GLN A 58 -6.91 19.35 -3.12
C GLN A 58 -6.58 17.95 -3.65
N VAL A 59 -5.81 17.18 -2.88
CA VAL A 59 -5.49 15.79 -3.20
C VAL A 59 -6.72 14.92 -2.92
N ARG A 60 -7.21 14.24 -3.96
CA ARG A 60 -8.34 13.32 -3.83
C ARG A 60 -7.91 11.89 -4.18
N PRO A 61 -8.52 10.88 -3.52
CA PRO A 61 -8.32 9.50 -3.93
C PRO A 61 -8.80 9.29 -5.37
N VAL A 62 -8.14 8.42 -6.12
CA VAL A 62 -8.51 8.07 -7.51
C VAL A 62 -8.51 6.57 -7.71
N TYR A 63 -9.26 6.08 -8.68
CA TYR A 63 -9.16 4.68 -9.10
C TYR A 63 -7.91 4.46 -9.96
N ILE A 64 -7.24 3.34 -9.73
CA ILE A 64 -6.07 2.89 -10.49
C ILE A 64 -6.45 1.58 -11.19
N PRO A 65 -6.15 1.41 -12.49
CA PRO A 65 -6.40 0.15 -13.18
C PRO A 65 -5.47 -0.96 -12.66
N PRO A 66 -5.94 -2.21 -12.61
CA PRO A 66 -5.08 -3.35 -12.30
C PRO A 66 -4.11 -3.60 -13.45
N VAL A 67 -2.83 -3.65 -13.12
CA VAL A 67 -1.72 -3.88 -14.07
C VAL A 67 -0.81 -4.97 -13.52
N VAL A 68 -0.10 -5.67 -14.41
CA VAL A 68 0.78 -6.79 -14.03
C VAL A 68 1.85 -6.37 -13.02
N ASP A 69 2.35 -5.15 -13.13
CA ASP A 69 3.33 -4.55 -12.22
C ASP A 69 2.84 -4.47 -10.77
N LEU A 70 1.53 -4.27 -10.54
CA LEU A 70 0.96 -4.26 -9.19
C LEU A 70 1.02 -5.66 -8.55
N CYS A 71 0.76 -6.73 -9.30
CA CYS A 71 0.90 -8.10 -8.81
C CYS A 71 2.35 -8.40 -8.40
N THR A 72 3.30 -7.94 -9.21
CA THR A 72 4.73 -8.08 -8.94
C THR A 72 5.13 -7.28 -7.70
N LEU A 73 4.62 -6.05 -7.56
CA LEU A 73 4.87 -5.20 -6.41
C LEU A 73 4.32 -5.81 -5.12
N ILE A 74 3.07 -6.28 -5.11
CA ILE A 74 2.43 -6.91 -3.95
C ILE A 74 3.20 -8.16 -3.51
N SER A 75 3.61 -9.00 -4.46
CA SER A 75 4.41 -10.19 -4.17
C SER A 75 5.74 -9.81 -3.51
N ARG A 76 6.44 -8.81 -4.07
CA ARG A 76 7.69 -8.29 -3.49
C ARG A 76 7.47 -7.70 -2.11
N LEU A 77 6.38 -6.97 -1.90
CA LEU A 77 6.05 -6.34 -0.63
C LEU A 77 5.87 -7.36 0.48
N TYR A 78 5.07 -8.41 0.25
CA TYR A 78 4.89 -9.45 1.26
C TYR A 78 6.15 -10.28 1.51
N SER A 79 6.96 -10.55 0.47
CA SER A 79 8.26 -11.21 0.64
C SER A 79 9.18 -10.36 1.53
N ASN A 80 9.35 -9.08 1.21
CA ASN A 80 10.20 -8.17 1.99
C ASN A 80 9.66 -7.98 3.41
N ALA A 81 8.34 -7.90 3.59
CA ALA A 81 7.73 -7.77 4.91
C ALA A 81 8.05 -8.97 5.81
N ALA A 82 8.04 -10.19 5.25
CA ALA A 82 8.41 -11.40 5.99
C ALA A 82 9.87 -11.34 6.50
N ASP A 83 10.79 -10.83 5.68
CA ASP A 83 12.22 -10.78 6.00
C ASP A 83 12.58 -9.60 6.93
N ILE A 84 11.95 -8.43 6.72
CA ILE A 84 12.35 -7.16 7.35
C ILE A 84 11.54 -6.88 8.61
N CYS A 85 10.24 -7.11 8.57
CA CYS A 85 9.31 -6.69 9.60
C CYS A 85 8.28 -7.78 9.91
N GLY A 86 8.75 -9.01 10.10
CA GLY A 86 7.90 -10.18 10.38
C GLY A 86 7.07 -10.10 11.68
N HIS A 87 7.32 -9.13 12.54
CA HIS A 87 6.48 -8.82 13.71
C HIS A 87 5.22 -8.03 13.34
N LEU A 88 5.19 -7.37 12.17
CA LEU A 88 4.04 -6.61 11.69
C LEU A 88 3.05 -7.48 10.94
N ASP A 89 1.78 -7.27 11.25
CA ASP A 89 0.68 -7.67 10.39
C ASP A 89 0.54 -6.68 9.24
N VAL A 90 1.30 -6.92 8.16
CA VAL A 90 1.21 -6.13 6.92
C VAL A 90 -0.03 -6.52 6.13
N ARG A 91 -0.81 -5.53 5.67
CA ARG A 91 -2.05 -5.73 4.89
C ARG A 91 -2.13 -4.71 3.74
N VAL A 92 -2.04 -5.18 2.50
CA VAL A 92 -2.24 -4.33 1.31
C VAL A 92 -3.74 -4.01 1.15
N LEU A 93 -4.05 -2.74 0.90
CA LEU A 93 -5.38 -2.24 0.64
C LEU A 93 -5.58 -2.06 -0.88
N LEU A 94 -6.61 -2.69 -1.44
CA LEU A 94 -6.95 -2.62 -2.87
C LEU A 94 -8.15 -1.71 -3.15
N SER A 95 -8.60 -0.94 -2.16
CA SER A 95 -9.88 -0.22 -2.22
C SER A 95 -9.96 0.84 -3.32
N ASN A 96 -8.81 1.32 -3.80
CA ASN A 96 -8.72 2.27 -4.92
C ASN A 96 -8.28 1.62 -6.24
N ILE A 97 -8.26 0.29 -6.34
CA ILE A 97 -7.87 -0.43 -7.56
C ILE A 97 -9.12 -1.04 -8.20
N ARG A 98 -9.34 -0.76 -9.49
CA ARG A 98 -10.56 -1.18 -10.19
C ARG A 98 -10.34 -1.32 -11.69
N ALA A 99 -10.80 -2.43 -12.27
CA ALA A 99 -10.66 -2.71 -13.70
C ALA A 99 -11.59 -1.89 -14.60
N GLN A 100 -12.77 -1.54 -14.10
CA GLN A 100 -13.80 -0.84 -14.88
C GLN A 100 -14.13 0.52 -14.25
N PRO A 101 -14.06 1.64 -14.98
CA PRO A 101 -14.60 2.90 -14.50
C PRO A 101 -16.11 2.73 -14.26
N ALA A 102 -16.57 3.00 -13.03
CA ALA A 102 -18.01 3.02 -12.77
C ALA A 102 -18.69 4.08 -13.64
N PRO A 103 -19.97 3.91 -14.04
CA PRO A 103 -20.74 5.01 -14.58
C PRO A 103 -20.70 6.17 -13.57
N LEU A 104 -20.43 7.38 -14.07
CA LEU A 104 -20.22 8.60 -13.31
C LEU A 104 -21.43 8.90 -12.41
N SER A 105 -21.43 8.36 -11.19
CA SER A 105 -22.25 8.89 -10.10
C SER A 105 -21.39 9.92 -9.36
N GLY A 106 -21.97 11.09 -9.08
CA GLY A 106 -21.30 12.38 -8.82
C GLY A 106 -20.39 12.51 -7.59
N SER A 107 -19.69 11.45 -7.17
CA SER A 107 -18.63 11.46 -6.16
C SER A 107 -17.29 11.10 -6.83
N ASN A 108 -16.47 12.13 -7.10
CA ASN A 108 -15.22 12.08 -7.89
C ASN A 108 -14.04 11.34 -7.20
N GLY A 109 -14.24 10.15 -6.64
CA GLY A 109 -13.16 9.33 -6.04
C GLY A 109 -13.60 7.91 -5.67
N PRO A 110 -12.64 7.00 -5.37
CA PRO A 110 -12.87 5.62 -4.97
C PRO A 110 -13.61 5.46 -3.64
N PHE A 111 -13.59 6.50 -2.80
CA PHE A 111 -14.24 6.50 -1.50
C PHE A 111 -15.31 7.60 -1.47
N PRO A 112 -16.61 7.28 -1.61
CA PRO A 112 -17.67 8.25 -1.37
C PRO A 112 -17.81 8.56 0.12
N THR A 113 -17.40 7.63 0.98
CA THR A 113 -17.26 7.78 2.43
C THR A 113 -15.98 7.09 2.89
N PRO A 114 -15.30 7.58 3.94
CA PRO A 114 -14.09 6.95 4.45
C PRO A 114 -14.35 5.51 4.91
N GLN A 115 -13.49 4.58 4.51
CA GLN A 115 -13.64 3.16 4.84
C GLN A 115 -13.18 2.87 6.28
N MET A 116 -13.95 2.07 7.02
CA MET A 116 -13.50 1.53 8.30
C MET A 116 -12.56 0.34 8.10
N LEU A 117 -11.36 0.42 8.69
CA LEU A 117 -10.39 -0.68 8.74
C LEU A 117 -10.53 -1.47 10.04
N SER A 118 -10.00 -2.69 10.10
CA SER A 118 -10.09 -3.55 11.29
C SER A 118 -9.48 -2.91 12.55
N HIS A 119 -8.40 -2.15 12.36
CA HIS A 119 -7.77 -1.33 13.40
C HIS A 119 -7.71 0.10 12.90
N SER A 120 -8.10 1.07 13.75
CA SER A 120 -8.08 2.48 13.35
C SER A 120 -6.63 2.99 13.29
N PRO A 121 -6.21 3.57 12.15
CA PRO A 121 -4.86 4.12 12.01
C PRO A 121 -4.59 5.30 12.95
N GLU A 122 -3.44 5.26 13.61
CA GLU A 122 -2.93 6.33 14.48
C GLU A 122 -1.90 7.21 13.77
N VAL A 123 -1.24 6.65 12.74
CA VAL A 123 -0.25 7.34 11.93
C VAL A 123 -0.43 7.05 10.45
N VAL A 124 -0.21 8.04 9.60
CA VAL A 124 -0.04 7.88 8.15
C VAL A 124 1.42 8.14 7.78
N LEU A 125 2.00 7.24 7.00
CA LEU A 125 3.38 7.31 6.51
C LEU A 125 3.39 7.44 5.00
N THR A 126 4.44 8.01 4.44
CA THR A 126 4.64 8.03 2.98
C THR A 126 6.11 7.98 2.59
N ASP A 127 6.38 7.47 1.41
CA ASP A 127 7.69 7.49 0.73
C ASP A 127 7.86 8.71 -0.22
N PHE A 128 6.98 9.71 -0.11
CA PHE A 128 7.00 10.90 -0.96
C PHE A 128 8.35 11.62 -0.88
N PRO A 129 9.04 11.85 -2.02
CA PRO A 129 10.35 12.49 -2.02
C PRO A 129 10.20 14.00 -1.79
N ILE A 130 10.64 14.48 -0.62
CA ILE A 130 10.68 15.91 -0.33
C ILE A 130 12.01 16.48 -0.82
N GLN A 131 11.94 17.45 -1.72
CA GLN A 131 13.12 18.13 -2.27
C GLN A 131 13.53 19.36 -1.44
N ASP A 132 12.57 20.04 -0.82
CA ASP A 132 12.81 21.22 0.02
C ASP A 132 12.18 21.01 1.41
N SER A 133 12.99 21.20 2.45
CA SER A 133 12.59 21.16 3.86
C SER A 133 11.35 22.04 4.17
N GLY A 134 11.17 23.14 3.44
CA GLY A 134 10.01 24.03 3.58
C GLY A 134 8.68 23.39 3.19
N GLN A 135 8.67 22.32 2.39
CA GLN A 135 7.46 21.64 1.94
C GLN A 135 6.96 20.57 2.92
N SER A 136 7.75 20.22 3.94
CA SER A 136 7.45 19.12 4.87
C SER A 136 6.10 19.29 5.57
N SER A 137 5.78 20.49 6.04
CA SER A 137 4.51 20.79 6.72
C SER A 137 3.31 20.64 5.77
N LEU A 138 3.44 21.11 4.53
CA LEU A 138 2.41 21.00 3.51
C LEU A 138 2.14 19.55 3.14
N VAL A 139 3.19 18.77 2.85
CA VAL A 139 3.07 17.34 2.49
C VAL A 139 2.43 16.57 3.64
N THR A 140 2.86 16.82 4.87
CA THR A 140 2.30 16.20 6.08
C THR A 140 0.80 16.46 6.20
N GLN A 141 0.37 17.70 6.00
CA GLN A 141 -1.04 18.10 6.05
C GLN A 141 -1.85 17.49 4.90
N CYS A 142 -1.31 17.50 3.67
CA CYS A 142 -1.94 16.88 2.50
C CYS A 142 -2.14 15.39 2.72
N LEU A 143 -1.14 14.70 3.28
CA LEU A 143 -1.19 13.27 3.57
C LEU A 143 -2.25 12.92 4.62
N GLN A 144 -2.36 13.71 5.70
CA GLN A 144 -3.41 13.52 6.72
C GLN A 144 -4.80 13.67 6.12
N LYS A 145 -5.02 14.74 5.34
CA LYS A 145 -6.30 14.99 4.65
C LYS A 145 -6.63 13.85 3.68
N TYR A 146 -5.64 13.41 2.90
CA TYR A 146 -5.79 12.31 1.96
C TYR A 146 -6.21 11.02 2.68
N ALA A 147 -5.50 10.64 3.75
CA ALA A 147 -5.83 9.46 4.54
C ALA A 147 -7.22 9.55 5.18
N GLY A 148 -7.60 10.72 5.71
CA GLY A 148 -8.93 10.96 6.28
C GLY A 148 -10.07 10.92 5.26
N HIS A 149 -9.81 11.20 3.98
CA HIS A 149 -10.79 10.97 2.91
C HIS A 149 -10.92 9.49 2.53
N CYS A 150 -9.84 8.72 2.63
CA CYS A 150 -9.84 7.29 2.31
C CYS A 150 -10.41 6.43 3.44
N TYR A 151 -10.09 6.75 4.69
CA TYR A 151 -10.27 5.85 5.84
C TYR A 151 -10.74 6.57 7.10
N VAL A 152 -11.46 5.85 7.95
CA VAL A 152 -11.79 6.29 9.30
C VAL A 152 -10.56 6.14 10.20
N CYS A 153 -9.84 7.24 10.37
CA CYS A 153 -8.63 7.34 11.18
C CYS A 153 -8.91 7.84 12.60
N ASN A 154 -7.92 7.70 13.48
CA ASN A 154 -7.93 8.35 14.78
C ASN A 154 -8.04 9.89 14.63
N PRO A 155 -8.83 10.61 15.45
CA PRO A 155 -8.94 12.07 15.39
C PRO A 155 -7.60 12.82 15.48
N SER A 156 -6.60 12.26 16.16
CA SER A 156 -5.24 12.81 16.26
C SER A 156 -4.25 12.06 15.36
N LEU A 157 -4.65 11.75 14.12
CA LEU A 157 -3.81 11.05 13.14
C LEU A 157 -2.47 11.78 12.96
N SER A 158 -1.38 11.13 13.34
CA SER A 158 -0.02 11.63 13.11
C SER A 158 0.39 11.39 11.66
N SER A 159 1.35 12.16 11.16
CA SER A 159 1.85 12.00 9.79
C SER A 159 3.37 12.05 9.76
N VAL A 160 3.96 11.06 9.10
CA VAL A 160 5.40 10.79 9.11
C VAL A 160 5.90 10.62 7.69
N LEU A 161 6.93 11.38 7.36
CA LEU A 161 7.59 11.34 6.08
C LEU A 161 8.76 10.38 6.20
N LEU A 162 8.71 9.27 5.46
CA LEU A 162 9.79 8.32 5.43
C LEU A 162 10.85 8.83 4.46
N TYR A 163 12.09 8.92 4.94
CA TYR A 163 13.25 9.27 4.14
C TYR A 163 14.02 7.99 3.82
N PRO A 164 13.62 7.21 2.80
CA PRO A 164 14.43 6.09 2.36
C PRO A 164 15.73 6.66 1.80
N ARG A 165 16.83 6.53 2.54
CA ARG A 165 18.18 6.78 2.01
C ARG A 165 18.42 5.76 0.91
N LEU A 166 18.08 6.11 -0.32
CA LEU A 166 18.53 5.35 -1.48
C LEU A 166 20.06 5.49 -1.48
N LYS A 167 20.79 4.38 -1.40
CA LYS A 167 22.17 4.40 -1.89
C LYS A 167 22.04 4.75 -3.37
N GLU A 168 22.74 5.79 -3.80
CA GLU A 168 22.90 6.11 -5.22
C GLU A 168 23.38 4.84 -5.91
N VAL A 169 22.46 4.12 -6.54
CA VAL A 169 22.84 3.10 -7.50
C VAL A 169 23.33 3.93 -8.66
N LYS A 170 24.62 3.83 -8.98
CA LYS A 170 25.15 4.39 -10.24
C LYS A 170 24.25 3.88 -11.36
N GLU A 171 23.46 4.78 -11.91
CA GLU A 171 22.67 4.49 -13.09
C GLU A 171 23.67 4.16 -14.19
N ASP A 172 23.73 2.89 -14.61
CA ASP A 172 24.10 2.63 -15.99
C ASP A 172 22.95 3.20 -16.82
N ASP A 173 23.21 4.42 -17.30
CA ASP A 173 22.40 5.25 -18.16
C ASP A 173 22.17 4.56 -19.52
N ASP A 174 21.29 3.55 -19.55
CA ASP A 174 20.76 2.98 -20.80
C ASP A 174 19.32 2.45 -20.66
N ARG A 175 18.51 3.11 -19.84
CA ARG A 175 17.05 3.01 -19.95
C ARG A 175 16.50 4.41 -19.95
N GLY A 176 16.76 5.12 -21.05
CA GLY A 176 16.00 6.32 -21.42
C GLY A 176 14.52 6.07 -21.21
N GLU A 177 13.78 7.16 -20.97
CA GLU A 177 12.34 7.27 -20.80
C GLU A 177 11.57 6.43 -21.84
N ARG A 178 11.57 5.11 -21.67
CA ARG A 178 10.68 4.22 -22.36
C ARG A 178 9.36 4.53 -21.71
N ASP A 179 8.42 5.00 -22.51
CA ASP A 179 7.01 4.99 -22.20
C ASP A 179 6.69 3.58 -21.65
N VAL A 180 6.71 3.44 -20.31
CA VAL A 180 6.53 2.14 -19.66
C VAL A 180 5.05 1.87 -19.79
N GLN A 181 4.66 1.34 -20.94
CA GLN A 181 3.29 1.00 -21.23
C GLN A 181 2.89 -0.10 -20.25
N LEU A 182 2.18 0.30 -19.19
CA LEU A 182 1.76 -0.61 -18.15
C LEU A 182 0.87 -1.67 -18.77
N LYS A 183 1.28 -2.94 -18.64
CA LYS A 183 0.51 -4.05 -19.19
C LYS A 183 -0.76 -4.25 -18.34
N PRO A 184 -1.96 -4.12 -18.92
CA PRO A 184 -3.19 -4.40 -18.20
C PRO A 184 -3.18 -5.83 -17.64
N LEU A 185 -3.72 -6.01 -16.44
CA LEU A 185 -3.90 -7.34 -15.87
C LEU A 185 -5.09 -8.03 -16.54
N GLU A 186 -4.95 -9.31 -16.88
CA GLU A 186 -6.09 -10.12 -17.30
C GLU A 186 -7.08 -10.27 -16.14
N THR A 187 -8.36 -10.06 -16.42
CA THR A 187 -9.42 -10.09 -15.41
C THR A 187 -10.57 -11.01 -15.82
N PHE A 188 -11.22 -11.58 -14.82
CA PHE A 188 -12.32 -12.52 -14.95
C PHE A 188 -13.56 -11.96 -14.24
N SER A 189 -14.76 -12.36 -14.69
CA SER A 189 -16.00 -11.93 -14.03
C SER A 189 -16.03 -12.39 -12.57
N ASP A 190 -15.80 -13.69 -12.36
CA ASP A 190 -15.76 -14.30 -11.03
C ASP A 190 -14.42 -15.01 -10.85
N VAL A 191 -13.78 -14.82 -9.70
CA VAL A 191 -12.58 -15.57 -9.27
C VAL A 191 -12.94 -16.36 -8.02
N VAL A 192 -12.54 -17.63 -8.00
CA VAL A 192 -12.79 -18.52 -6.87
C VAL A 192 -11.46 -19.11 -6.42
N VAL A 193 -11.19 -19.04 -5.12
CA VAL A 193 -10.05 -19.71 -4.48
C VAL A 193 -10.56 -20.56 -3.32
N GLY A 194 -9.86 -21.65 -3.02
CA GLY A 194 -10.21 -22.55 -1.93
C GLY A 194 -8.96 -23.01 -1.18
N GLY A 195 -9.10 -23.24 0.12
CA GLY A 195 -8.03 -23.76 0.97
C GLY A 195 -8.40 -23.74 2.45
N THR A 196 -7.48 -24.19 3.31
CA THR A 196 -7.67 -24.12 4.76
C THR A 196 -7.38 -22.72 5.31
N PHE A 197 -6.46 -21.98 4.67
CA PHE A 197 -6.00 -20.65 5.12
C PHE A 197 -5.50 -20.64 6.58
N ASP A 198 -4.95 -21.76 7.04
CA ASP A 198 -4.39 -21.89 8.39
C ASP A 198 -3.29 -20.87 8.63
N ARG A 199 -3.30 -20.25 9.81
CA ARG A 199 -2.31 -19.25 10.25
C ARG A 199 -2.00 -18.22 9.15
N LEU A 200 -3.04 -17.53 8.68
CA LEU A 200 -2.96 -16.56 7.57
C LEU A 200 -1.65 -15.74 7.56
N HIS A 201 -0.80 -15.99 6.57
CA HIS A 201 0.53 -15.38 6.45
C HIS A 201 0.74 -14.75 5.07
N GLY A 202 1.94 -14.24 4.80
CA GLY A 202 2.26 -13.49 3.58
C GLY A 202 1.85 -14.17 2.27
N ALA A 203 2.04 -15.49 2.13
CA ALA A 203 1.68 -16.20 0.90
C ALA A 203 0.17 -16.21 0.65
N HIS A 204 -0.63 -16.50 1.68
CA HIS A 204 -2.08 -16.41 1.60
C HIS A 204 -2.53 -14.99 1.24
N LYS A 205 -1.94 -13.97 1.88
CA LYS A 205 -2.27 -12.57 1.59
C LYS A 205 -1.89 -12.17 0.16
N THR A 206 -0.76 -12.63 -0.37
CA THR A 206 -0.37 -12.44 -1.78
C THR A 206 -1.40 -13.06 -2.71
N LEU A 207 -1.77 -14.33 -2.49
CA LEU A 207 -2.79 -15.02 -3.28
C LEU A 207 -4.10 -14.25 -3.27
N LEU A 208 -4.62 -13.94 -2.08
CA LEU A 208 -5.91 -13.24 -1.93
C LEU A 208 -5.90 -11.86 -2.58
N ASN A 209 -4.82 -11.09 -2.47
CA ASN A 209 -4.71 -9.79 -3.11
C ASN A 209 -4.69 -9.90 -4.64
N ILE A 210 -3.87 -10.79 -5.20
CA ILE A 210 -3.77 -10.97 -6.66
C ILE A 210 -5.08 -11.52 -7.23
N SER A 211 -5.69 -12.52 -6.58
CA SER A 211 -7.00 -13.04 -6.98
C SER A 211 -8.08 -11.95 -6.94
N CYS A 212 -8.05 -11.04 -5.97
CA CYS A 212 -8.96 -9.89 -5.93
C CYS A 212 -8.71 -8.93 -7.10
N LEU A 213 -7.45 -8.67 -7.47
CA LEU A 213 -7.12 -7.83 -8.63
C LEU A 213 -7.62 -8.41 -9.95
N MET A 214 -7.68 -9.74 -10.05
CA MET A 214 -8.17 -10.46 -11.22
C MET A 214 -9.70 -10.55 -11.28
N ALA A 215 -10.43 -10.15 -10.23
CA ALA A 215 -11.88 -10.28 -10.16
C ALA A 215 -12.60 -8.96 -10.50
N ASN A 216 -13.50 -8.98 -11.49
CA ASN A 216 -14.29 -7.82 -11.90
C ASN A 216 -15.63 -7.70 -11.20
N ARG A 217 -16.19 -8.81 -10.72
CA ARG A 217 -17.54 -8.84 -10.16
C ARG A 217 -17.62 -9.58 -8.83
N ARG A 218 -17.14 -10.82 -8.73
CA ARG A 218 -17.14 -11.57 -7.47
C ARG A 218 -15.79 -12.21 -7.21
N PHE A 219 -15.34 -12.12 -5.97
CA PHE A 219 -14.25 -12.91 -5.44
C PHE A 219 -14.80 -13.80 -4.33
N VAL A 220 -14.75 -15.12 -4.53
CA VAL A 220 -15.30 -16.11 -3.59
C VAL A 220 -14.16 -16.91 -3.00
N ILE A 221 -14.14 -17.03 -1.68
CA ILE A 221 -13.12 -17.77 -0.92
C ILE A 221 -13.82 -18.92 -0.21
N GLY A 222 -13.55 -20.15 -0.65
CA GLY A 222 -13.95 -21.35 0.07
C GLY A 222 -12.95 -21.65 1.18
N VAL A 223 -13.39 -21.62 2.44
CA VAL A 223 -12.55 -21.98 3.60
C VAL A 223 -13.00 -23.34 4.11
N CYS A 224 -12.06 -24.28 4.17
CA CYS A 224 -12.32 -25.61 4.70
C CYS A 224 -12.23 -25.60 6.23
N ASP A 225 -13.15 -26.31 6.89
CA ASP A 225 -13.21 -26.46 8.35
C ASP A 225 -12.39 -27.66 8.87
N GLN A 226 -11.87 -28.50 7.97
CA GLN A 226 -11.13 -29.73 8.27
C GLN A 226 -9.88 -29.90 7.40
N GLU A 227 -8.96 -30.76 7.84
CA GLU A 227 -7.75 -31.12 7.09
C GLU A 227 -8.10 -31.68 5.70
N LEU A 228 -7.57 -31.05 4.65
CA LEU A 228 -7.76 -31.48 3.26
C LEU A 228 -6.79 -32.61 2.85
N LEU A 229 -5.73 -32.83 3.63
CA LEU A 229 -4.72 -33.85 3.41
C LEU A 229 -4.54 -34.62 4.72
N LYS A 230 -4.68 -35.95 4.65
CA LYS A 230 -4.43 -36.89 5.75
C LYS A 230 -2.97 -37.34 5.76
#